data_AF-A0A9E8Z701-F1
#
_entry.id   AF-A0A9E8Z701-F1
#
_cell.length_a   1.000
_cell.length_b   1.000
_cell.length_c   1.000
_cell.angle_alpha   90.00
_cell.angle_beta   90.00
_cell.angle_gamma   90.00
#
_symmetry.space_group_name_H-M   'P 1'
#
loop_
_entity.id
_entity.type
_entity.pdbx_description
1 polymer ?
#
loop_
_entity_poly.entity_id
_entity_poly.type
_entity_poly.pdbx_seq_one_letter_code
_entity_poly.pdbx_strand_id
1 'polypeptide(L)'
;MKTSIIKDITIIGPAPIDIFNGCLDIYVTLKDDDLVYDFTVITPQVLISEMERKKQKFVEPQDPSIIVQELTPAVIKEAIEAYLTDENSEDYDSADYWFKSYYANNHLTRRDLDLIINRRRKSQAEEDEDWEEEED
;
A
#
# COMPACT_ATOMS: atom_id res chain seq x y z
N MET A 1 -26.24 5.43 -0.91
CA MET A 1 -25.25 4.37 -1.23
C MET A 1 -24.08 5.06 -1.89
N LYS A 2 -22.86 4.95 -1.34
CA LYS A 2 -21.66 5.38 -2.06
C LYS A 2 -21.52 4.52 -3.32
N THR A 3 -21.22 5.15 -4.44
CA THR A 3 -21.01 4.45 -5.71
C THR A 3 -19.57 3.94 -5.72
N SER A 4 -19.38 2.62 -5.78
CA SER A 4 -18.03 2.05 -5.85
C SER A 4 -17.31 2.53 -7.11
N ILE A 5 -16.10 3.09 -6.95
CA ILE A 5 -15.22 3.52 -8.05
C ILE A 5 -14.36 2.36 -8.58
N ILE A 6 -14.43 1.18 -7.96
CA ILE A 6 -13.77 -0.02 -8.45
C ILE A 6 -14.44 -0.43 -9.77
N LYS A 7 -13.62 -0.67 -10.80
CA LYS A 7 -14.05 -1.19 -12.09
C LYS A 7 -13.98 -2.71 -12.11
N ASP A 8 -12.84 -3.27 -11.70
CA ASP A 8 -12.63 -4.73 -11.66
C ASP A 8 -11.61 -5.12 -10.58
N ILE A 9 -11.77 -6.33 -10.04
CA ILE A 9 -10.79 -7.01 -9.19
C ILE A 9 -10.52 -8.39 -9.78
N THR A 10 -9.29 -8.62 -10.20
CA THR A 10 -8.83 -9.88 -10.78
C THR A 10 -7.90 -10.59 -9.79
N ILE A 11 -8.23 -11.83 -9.43
CA ILE A 11 -7.38 -12.70 -8.61
C ILE A 11 -6.30 -13.33 -9.50
N ILE A 12 -5.05 -13.27 -9.06
CA ILE A 12 -3.90 -13.85 -9.76
C ILE A 12 -3.60 -15.22 -9.14
N GLY A 13 -3.55 -16.24 -9.99
CA GLY A 13 -3.22 -17.59 -9.56
C GLY A 13 -4.43 -18.41 -9.07
N PRO A 14 -4.17 -19.58 -8.44
CA PRO A 14 -5.24 -20.45 -7.98
C PRO A 14 -5.96 -19.86 -6.76
N ALA A 15 -7.24 -20.18 -6.61
CA ALA A 15 -7.98 -19.84 -5.41
C ALA A 15 -7.29 -20.42 -4.15
N PRO A 16 -7.26 -19.69 -3.03
CA PRO A 16 -6.65 -20.16 -1.79
C PRO A 16 -7.34 -21.45 -1.32
N ILE A 17 -6.53 -22.43 -0.91
CA ILE A 17 -7.02 -23.71 -0.38
C ILE A 17 -7.65 -23.51 1.01
N ASP A 18 -7.11 -22.58 1.79
CA ASP A 18 -7.62 -22.16 3.10
C ASP A 18 -7.86 -20.65 3.07
N ILE A 19 -9.12 -20.23 3.16
CA ILE A 19 -9.51 -18.83 3.13
C ILE A 19 -9.15 -18.06 4.41
N PHE A 20 -8.86 -18.75 5.52
CA PHE A 20 -8.49 -18.12 6.79
C PHE A 20 -6.97 -18.12 7.03
N ASN A 21 -6.23 -18.95 6.31
CA ASN A 21 -4.76 -19.03 6.39
C ASN A 21 -4.13 -19.01 5.01
N GLY A 22 -4.00 -17.82 4.43
CA GLY A 22 -3.41 -17.69 3.11
C GLY A 22 -3.03 -16.28 2.72
N CYS A 23 -2.46 -16.20 1.53
CA CYS A 23 -2.26 -14.99 0.78
C CYS A 23 -2.75 -15.18 -0.66
N LEU A 24 -3.10 -14.08 -1.33
CA LEU A 24 -3.38 -14.04 -2.75
C LEU A 24 -2.96 -12.69 -3.32
N ASP A 25 -2.58 -12.67 -4.58
CA ASP A 25 -2.28 -11.45 -5.30
C ASP A 25 -3.49 -11.05 -6.15
N ILE A 26 -3.79 -9.75 -6.18
CA ILE A 26 -4.88 -9.19 -6.99
C ILE A 26 -4.40 -8.04 -7.86
N TYR A 27 -5.05 -7.91 -9.01
CA TYR A 27 -5.08 -6.66 -9.76
C TYR A 27 -6.39 -5.93 -9.52
N VAL A 28 -6.29 -4.63 -9.25
CA VAL A 28 -7.43 -3.74 -9.12
C VAL A 28 -7.34 -2.69 -10.21
N THR A 29 -8.46 -2.45 -10.88
CA THR A 29 -8.63 -1.31 -11.79
C THR A 29 -9.74 -0.41 -11.28
N LEU A 30 -9.54 0.90 -11.38
CA LEU A 30 -10.52 1.91 -11.00
C LEU A 30 -11.29 2.39 -12.25
N LYS A 31 -12.44 3.01 -12.03
CA LYS A 31 -13.15 3.75 -13.08
C LYS A 31 -12.38 5.02 -13.39
N ASP A 32 -12.34 5.39 -14.66
CA ASP A 32 -11.72 6.62 -15.15
C ASP A 32 -10.21 6.74 -14.87
N ASP A 33 -9.55 5.60 -14.58
CA ASP A 33 -8.11 5.46 -14.46
C ASP A 33 -7.62 4.30 -15.35
N ASP A 34 -6.50 4.49 -16.04
CA ASP A 34 -5.86 3.52 -16.92
C ASP A 34 -4.78 2.68 -16.20
N LEU A 35 -4.56 2.94 -14.90
CA LEU A 35 -3.62 2.19 -14.08
C LEU A 35 -4.16 0.83 -13.63
N VAL A 36 -3.24 -0.12 -13.49
CA VAL A 36 -3.46 -1.42 -12.87
C VAL A 36 -2.69 -1.42 -11.55
N TYR A 37 -3.41 -1.59 -10.45
CA TYR A 37 -2.84 -1.63 -9.12
C TYR A 37 -2.65 -3.09 -8.69
N ASP A 38 -1.45 -3.41 -8.25
CA ASP A 38 -1.06 -4.72 -7.72
C ASP A 38 -1.11 -4.68 -6.20
N PHE A 39 -1.81 -5.64 -5.59
CA PHE A 39 -1.84 -5.82 -4.15
C PHE A 39 -1.71 -7.29 -3.78
N THR A 40 -0.94 -7.56 -2.72
CA THR A 40 -1.04 -8.81 -1.97
C THR A 40 -2.06 -8.66 -0.85
N VAL A 41 -3.02 -9.58 -0.78
CA VAL A 41 -4.01 -9.70 0.29
C VAL A 41 -3.68 -10.89 1.16
N ILE A 42 -3.60 -10.69 2.47
CA ILE A 42 -3.16 -11.70 3.43
C ILE A 42 -4.12 -11.83 4.60
N THR A 43 -4.13 -13.00 5.24
CA THR A 43 -4.82 -13.19 6.52
C THR A 43 -3.86 -13.07 7.71
N PRO A 44 -4.32 -12.67 8.90
CA PRO A 44 -3.48 -12.67 10.09
C PRO A 44 -2.82 -14.03 10.39
N GLN A 45 -3.52 -15.13 10.08
CA GLN A 45 -3.02 -16.47 10.34
C GLN A 45 -1.80 -16.83 9.47
N VAL A 46 -1.71 -16.31 8.23
CA VAL A 46 -0.55 -16.61 7.38
C VAL A 46 0.74 -16.01 7.95
N LEU A 47 0.64 -14.83 8.57
CA LEU A 47 1.77 -14.19 9.26
C LEU A 47 2.25 -15.04 10.44
N ILE A 48 1.32 -15.59 11.23
CA ILE A 48 1.64 -16.51 12.34
C ILE A 48 2.30 -17.78 11.81
N SER A 49 1.72 -18.40 10.78
CA SER A 49 2.28 -19.60 10.16
C SER A 49 3.68 -19.35 9.57
N GLU A 50 3.95 -18.16 9.01
CA GLU A 50 5.28 -17.80 8.54
C GLU A 50 6.28 -17.69 9.70
N MET A 51 5.90 -17.01 10.78
CA MET A 51 6.73 -16.86 11.99
C MET A 51 7.11 -18.24 12.57
N GLU A 52 6.13 -19.14 12.69
CA GLU A 52 6.34 -20.51 13.16
C GLU A 52 7.27 -21.30 12.23
N ARG A 53 7.02 -21.24 10.92
CA ARG A 53 7.83 -21.92 9.89
C ARG A 53 9.29 -21.44 9.92
N LYS A 54 9.52 -20.14 10.06
CA LYS A 54 10.86 -19.54 10.14
C LYS A 54 11.47 -19.60 11.55
N LYS A 55 10.74 -20.10 12.56
CA LYS A 55 11.15 -20.16 13.97
C LYS A 55 11.58 -18.81 14.52
N GLN A 56 10.83 -17.77 14.20
CA GLN A 56 11.10 -16.39 14.59
C GLN A 56 9.85 -15.73 15.18
N LYS A 57 10.04 -14.60 15.86
CA LYS A 57 8.97 -13.86 16.55
C LYS A 57 8.49 -12.62 15.80
N PHE A 58 8.90 -12.48 14.55
CA PHE A 58 8.59 -11.34 13.69
C PHE A 58 8.46 -11.81 12.24
N VAL A 59 7.74 -11.05 11.43
CA VAL A 59 7.75 -11.21 9.97
C VAL A 59 8.82 -10.28 9.42
N GLU A 60 9.66 -10.79 8.52
CA GLU A 60 10.67 -9.96 7.86
C GLU A 60 10.00 -8.82 7.08
N PRO A 61 10.68 -7.69 6.85
CA PRO A 61 10.14 -6.63 6.00
C PRO A 61 9.69 -7.20 4.65
N GLN A 62 8.44 -6.92 4.27
CA GLN A 62 7.79 -7.38 3.06
C GLN A 62 7.10 -6.21 2.37
N ASP A 63 6.70 -6.42 1.12
CA ASP A 63 5.92 -5.44 0.37
C ASP A 63 4.59 -5.16 1.09
N PRO A 64 4.08 -3.91 1.00
CA PRO A 64 2.81 -3.55 1.61
C PRO A 64 1.69 -4.53 1.22
N SER A 65 0.91 -4.98 2.21
CA SER A 65 -0.15 -5.97 2.03
C SER A 65 -1.44 -5.51 2.68
N ILE A 66 -2.57 -5.89 2.08
CA ILE A 66 -3.91 -5.65 2.66
C ILE A 66 -4.26 -6.83 3.55
N ILE A 67 -4.55 -6.55 4.82
CA ILE A 67 -4.86 -7.58 5.81
C ILE A 67 -6.37 -7.74 5.94
N VAL A 68 -6.86 -8.94 5.69
CA VAL A 68 -8.28 -9.29 5.76
C VAL A 68 -8.53 -10.48 6.68
N GLN A 69 -9.75 -10.58 7.23
CA GLN A 69 -10.12 -11.71 8.07
C GLN A 69 -10.16 -13.03 7.28
N GLU A 70 -10.67 -12.99 6.05
CA GLU A 70 -10.79 -14.15 5.16
C GLU A 70 -10.66 -13.74 3.70
N LEU A 71 -10.14 -14.65 2.87
CA LEU A 71 -9.88 -14.44 1.45
C LEU A 71 -11.12 -14.67 0.59
N THR A 72 -12.24 -14.02 0.94
CA THR A 72 -13.47 -14.08 0.16
C THR A 72 -13.63 -12.84 -0.72
N PRO A 73 -14.22 -12.95 -1.93
CA PRO A 73 -14.38 -11.80 -2.81
C PRO A 73 -15.12 -10.62 -2.17
N ALA A 74 -16.07 -10.89 -1.28
CA ALA A 74 -16.83 -9.86 -0.57
C ALA A 74 -15.94 -9.08 0.40
N VAL A 75 -15.17 -9.78 1.24
CA VAL A 75 -14.28 -9.16 2.22
C VAL A 75 -13.14 -8.41 1.55
N ILE A 76 -12.56 -8.97 0.48
CA ILE A 76 -11.51 -8.31 -0.30
C ILE A 76 -12.05 -7.01 -0.91
N LYS A 77 -13.24 -7.05 -1.52
CA LYS A 77 -13.85 -5.86 -2.09
C LYS A 77 -14.12 -4.80 -1.03
N GLU A 78 -14.67 -5.17 0.12
CA GLU A 78 -14.92 -4.25 1.23
C GLU A 78 -13.64 -3.59 1.73
N ALA A 79 -12.55 -4.37 1.87
CA ALA A 79 -11.25 -3.84 2.26
C ALA A 79 -10.70 -2.85 1.23
N ILE A 80 -10.80 -3.16 -0.07
CA ILE A 80 -10.38 -2.23 -1.13
C ILE A 80 -11.21 -0.95 -1.11
N GLU A 81 -12.52 -1.05 -0.92
CA GLU A 81 -13.39 0.14 -0.82
C GLU A 81 -13.01 1.02 0.36
N ALA A 82 -12.58 0.44 1.50
CA ALA A 82 -12.11 1.20 2.65
C ALA A 82 -10.83 2.00 2.37
N TYR A 83 -9.89 1.43 1.60
CA TYR A 83 -8.67 2.13 1.15
C TYR A 83 -8.96 3.27 0.18
N LEU A 84 -10.10 3.19 -0.53
CA LEU A 84 -10.54 4.18 -1.51
C LEU A 84 -11.43 5.29 -0.93
N THR A 85 -11.84 5.20 0.33
CA THR A 85 -12.75 6.18 0.92
C THR A 85 -12.02 7.25 1.71
N ASP A 86 -11.62 8.32 1.01
CA ASP A 86 -11.58 9.67 1.58
C ASP A 86 -11.90 10.71 0.50
N GLU A 87 -13.20 10.91 0.26
CA GLU A 87 -13.71 11.87 -0.73
C GLU A 87 -13.83 13.30 -0.13
N ASN A 88 -13.51 13.50 1.16
CA ASN A 88 -13.72 14.75 1.89
C ASN A 88 -12.49 15.25 2.67
N SER A 89 -11.32 14.61 2.55
CA SER A 89 -10.08 15.18 3.09
C SER A 89 -9.60 16.29 2.14
N GLU A 90 -9.89 17.54 2.51
CA GLU A 90 -9.22 18.72 1.92
C GLU A 90 -7.71 18.75 2.25
N ASP A 91 -7.24 17.82 3.07
CA ASP A 91 -5.86 17.63 3.49
C ASP A 91 -5.30 16.36 2.83
N TYR A 92 -4.36 16.48 1.88
CA TYR A 92 -3.30 15.54 1.42
C TYR A 92 -3.50 13.99 1.36
N ASP A 93 -4.63 13.46 1.79
CA ASP A 93 -5.05 12.07 1.96
C ASP A 93 -6.21 11.81 1.00
N SER A 94 -6.04 12.14 -0.28
CA SER A 94 -7.05 11.81 -1.29
C SER A 94 -7.33 10.31 -1.26
N ALA A 95 -8.58 9.92 -1.53
CA ALA A 95 -9.08 8.56 -1.75
C ALA A 95 -8.13 7.57 -2.49
N ASP A 96 -7.12 8.05 -3.22
CA ASP A 96 -6.17 7.24 -3.96
C ASP A 96 -4.72 7.27 -3.41
N TYR A 97 -4.45 7.92 -2.26
CA TYR A 97 -3.10 8.04 -1.69
C TYR A 97 -2.46 6.67 -1.47
N TRP A 98 -3.17 5.75 -0.83
CA TRP A 98 -2.67 4.40 -0.60
C TRP A 98 -2.48 3.63 -1.91
N PHE A 99 -3.41 3.77 -2.85
CA PHE A 99 -3.31 3.16 -4.17
C PHE A 99 -2.06 3.64 -4.93
N LYS A 100 -1.84 4.95 -4.98
CA LYS A 100 -0.65 5.57 -5.57
C LYS A 100 0.63 5.19 -4.84
N SER A 101 0.59 5.08 -3.51
CA SER A 101 1.75 4.67 -2.71
C SER A 101 2.16 3.23 -3.02
N TYR A 102 1.19 2.30 -3.08
CA TYR A 102 1.44 0.91 -3.44
C TYR A 102 1.93 0.78 -4.88
N TYR A 103 1.31 1.51 -5.82
CA TYR A 103 1.78 1.56 -7.20
C TYR A 103 3.21 2.10 -7.31
N ALA A 104 3.50 3.23 -6.67
CA ALA A 104 4.82 3.85 -6.72
C ALA A 104 5.92 2.97 -6.10
N ASN A 105 5.65 2.27 -4.99
CA ASN A 105 6.64 1.39 -4.35
C ASN A 105 7.20 0.34 -5.30
N ASN A 106 6.35 -0.25 -6.15
CA ASN A 106 6.78 -1.23 -7.16
C ASN A 106 7.63 -0.63 -8.29
N HIS A 107 7.67 0.69 -8.41
CA HIS A 107 8.41 1.43 -9.43
C HIS A 107 9.59 2.24 -8.87
N LEU A 108 9.71 2.35 -7.53
CA LEU A 108 10.81 3.05 -6.89
C LEU A 108 12.11 2.27 -7.04
N THR A 109 13.12 2.90 -7.64
CA THR A 109 14.47 2.35 -7.67
C THR A 109 15.32 2.90 -6.53
N ARG A 110 16.44 2.23 -6.25
CA ARG A 110 17.47 2.78 -5.33
C ARG A 110 17.91 4.19 -5.71
N ARG A 111 17.99 4.48 -7.02
CA ARG A 111 18.35 5.81 -7.52
C ARG A 111 17.30 6.85 -7.14
N ASP A 112 16.02 6.50 -7.22
CA ASP A 112 14.93 7.41 -6.85
C ASP A 112 14.98 7.72 -5.36
N LEU A 113 15.27 6.72 -4.52
CA LEU A 113 15.48 6.90 -3.08
C LEU A 113 16.67 7.82 -2.79
N ASP A 114 17.80 7.60 -3.45
CA ASP A 114 18.99 8.46 -3.29
C ASP A 114 18.69 9.91 -3.68
N LEU A 115 17.90 10.13 -4.74
CA LEU A 115 17.45 11.47 -5.15
C LEU A 115 16.55 12.13 -4.10
N ILE A 116 15.60 11.38 -3.52
CA ILE A 116 14.71 11.89 -2.46
C ILE A 116 15.52 12.30 -1.23
N ILE A 117 16.46 11.45 -0.79
CA ILE A 117 17.34 11.73 0.36
C ILE A 117 18.18 12.97 0.11
N ASN A 118 18.78 13.08 -1.08
CA ASN A 118 19.64 14.22 -1.41
C ASN A 118 18.86 15.53 -1.48
N ARG A 119 17.64 15.53 -2.00
CA ARG A 119 16.76 16.73 -1.98
C ARG A 119 16.46 17.17 -0.55
N ARG A 120 16.10 16.23 0.32
CA ARG A 120 15.80 16.53 1.73
C ARG A 120 17.01 17.12 2.46
N ARG A 121 18.20 16.56 2.23
CA ARG A 121 19.46 17.10 2.80
C ARG A 121 19.74 18.52 2.31
N LYS A 122 19.48 18.81 1.03
CA LYS A 122 19.68 20.14 0.47
C LYS A 122 18.70 21.16 1.08
N SER A 123 17.43 20.81 1.20
CA SER A 123 16.43 21.68 1.83
C SER A 123 16.75 21.97 3.30
N GLN A 124 17.24 20.98 4.05
CA GLN A 124 17.66 21.21 5.44
C GLN A 124 18.85 22.15 5.56
N ALA A 125 19.84 22.03 4.68
CA ALA A 125 20.99 22.94 4.68
C ALA A 125 20.60 24.37 4.30
N GLU A 126 19.64 24.55 3.38
CA GLU A 126 19.11 25.87 3.00
C GLU A 126 18.30 26.49 4.15
N GLU A 127 17.48 25.70 4.85
CA GLU A 127 16.76 26.16 6.05
C GLU A 127 17.76 26.59 7.15
N ASP A 128 18.77 25.78 7.46
CA ASP A 128 19.78 26.09 8.49
C ASP A 128 20.59 27.37 8.16
N GLU A 129 20.94 27.61 6.88
CA GLU A 129 21.61 28.85 6.43
C GLU A 129 20.71 30.09 6.60
N ASP A 130 19.42 29.99 6.25
CA ASP A 130 18.45 31.09 6.45
C ASP A 130 18.26 31.42 7.95
N TRP A 131 18.27 30.41 8.84
CA TRP A 131 18.18 30.64 10.29
C TRP A 131 19.42 31.35 10.86
N GLU A 132 20.62 31.06 10.36
CA GLU A 132 21.85 31.74 10.79
C GLU A 132 21.92 33.20 10.30
N GLU A 133 21.34 33.52 9.14
CA GLU A 133 21.28 34.90 8.60
C GLU A 133 20.21 35.79 9.29
N GLU A 134 19.16 35.22 9.90
CA GLU A 134 18.13 35.99 10.63
C GLU A 134 18.51 36.33 12.09
N GLU A 135 19.54 35.69 12.67
CA GLU A 135 20.00 35.96 14.06
C GLU A 135 21.10 37.04 14.17
N ASP A 136 21.63 37.55 13.05
CA ASP A 136 22.66 38.62 12.97
C ASP A 136 22.08 40.04 12.73
#